data_AF-A0A840EY58-F1
#
_entry.id   AF-A0A840EY58-F1
#
_cell.length_a   1.000
_cell.length_b   1.000
_cell.length_c   1.000
_cell.angle_alpha   90.00
_cell.angle_beta   90.00
_cell.angle_gamma   90.00
#
_symmetry.space_group_name_H-M   'P 1'
#
loop_
_entity.id
_entity.type
_entity.pdbx_description
1 polymer ?
#
loop_
_entity_poly.entity_id
_entity_poly.type
_entity_poly.pdbx_seq_one_letter_code
_entity_poly.pdbx_strand_id
1 'polypeptide(L)'
;MGALSWWHWAIVLVVLVVLFGSKKLPEAARGLGRSMRIFKSEMAEMTKDGDKDKTHVDVQAPHELTTSDPDVDVNVTVSDETKKSA
;
A
#
# COMPACT_ATOMS: atom_id res chain seq x y z
N MET A 1 5.00 -20.79 38.29
CA MET A 1 3.83 -19.89 38.08
C MET A 1 3.96 -19.24 36.71
N GLY A 2 3.56 -19.98 35.67
CA GLY A 2 3.91 -19.71 34.26
C GLY A 2 3.05 -18.62 33.61
N ALA A 3 3.38 -17.36 33.88
CA ALA A 3 2.79 -16.19 33.23
C ALA A 3 3.19 -16.02 31.74
N LEU A 4 3.94 -16.98 31.17
CA LEU A 4 4.50 -16.95 29.81
C LEU A 4 3.91 -18.04 28.90
N SER A 5 2.79 -18.65 29.28
CA SER A 5 2.14 -19.64 28.42
C SER A 5 1.49 -18.92 27.23
N TRP A 6 1.85 -19.33 26.02
CA TRP A 6 1.22 -18.89 24.77
C TRP A 6 -0.31 -19.00 24.83
N TRP A 7 -0.81 -19.97 25.60
CA TRP A 7 -2.24 -20.18 25.83
C TRP A 7 -2.96 -18.97 26.45
N HIS A 8 -2.29 -18.22 27.35
CA HIS A 8 -2.86 -17.01 27.94
C HIS A 8 -3.10 -15.93 26.88
N TRP A 9 -2.13 -15.74 25.97
CA TRP A 9 -2.25 -14.78 24.88
C TRP A 9 -3.38 -15.12 23.91
N ALA A 10 -3.61 -16.41 23.63
CA ALA A 10 -4.74 -16.84 22.81
C ALA A 10 -6.09 -16.47 23.47
N ILE A 11 -6.23 -16.68 24.78
CA ILE A 11 -7.45 -16.32 25.53
C ILE A 11 -7.68 -14.81 25.50
N VAL A 12 -6.64 -14.01 25.73
CA VAL A 12 -6.73 -12.54 25.68
C VAL A 12 -7.19 -12.07 24.29
N LEU A 13 -6.62 -12.65 23.23
CA LEU A 13 -6.99 -12.32 21.85
C LEU A 13 -8.45 -12.65 21.56
N VAL A 14 -8.93 -13.82 22.02
CA VAL A 14 -10.34 -14.21 21.90
C VAL A 14 -11.25 -13.23 22.63
N VAL A 15 -10.95 -12.88 23.89
CA VAL A 15 -11.74 -11.92 24.67
C VAL A 15 -11.78 -10.55 23.98
N LEU A 16 -10.66 -10.10 23.44
CA LEU A 16 -10.57 -8.81 22.75
C LEU A 16 -11.39 -8.81 21.45
N VAL A 17 -11.39 -9.90 20.70
CA VAL A 17 -12.26 -10.08 19.52
C VAL A 17 -13.73 -10.10 19.90
N VAL A 18 -14.10 -10.73 21.02
CA VAL A 18 -15.50 -10.77 21.47
C VAL A 18 -15.98 -9.39 21.92
N LEU A 19 -15.15 -8.64 22.66
CA LEU A 19 -15.53 -7.33 23.21
C LEU A 19 -15.54 -6.21 22.16
N PHE A 20 -14.53 -6.19 21.27
CA PHE A 20 -14.44 -5.19 20.21
C PHE A 20 -15.15 -5.61 18.91
N GLY A 21 -15.41 -6.90 18.72
CA GLY A 21 -15.99 -7.47 17.52
C GLY A 21 -14.96 -7.81 16.44
N SER A 22 -15.25 -8.84 15.65
CA SER A 22 -14.39 -9.37 14.58
C SER A 22 -14.06 -8.37 13.46
N LYS A 23 -14.87 -7.32 13.29
CA LYS A 23 -14.65 -6.26 12.30
C LYS A 23 -13.81 -5.10 12.80
N LYS A 24 -13.87 -4.75 14.08
CA LYS A 24 -13.25 -3.50 14.60
C LYS A 24 -11.76 -3.66 14.88
N LEU A 25 -11.33 -4.84 15.34
CA LEU A 25 -9.90 -5.15 15.51
C LEU A 25 -9.09 -5.04 14.22
N PRO A 26 -9.45 -5.74 13.12
CA PRO A 26 -8.69 -5.66 11.88
C PRO A 26 -8.83 -4.27 11.23
N GLU A 27 -9.97 -3.60 11.37
CA GLU A 27 -10.15 -2.25 10.84
C GLU A 27 -9.27 -1.23 11.56
N ALA A 28 -9.23 -1.25 12.89
CA ALA A 28 -8.36 -0.41 13.69
C ALA A 28 -6.88 -0.74 13.45
N ALA A 29 -6.52 -2.02 13.38
CA ALA A 29 -5.16 -2.45 13.05
C ALA A 29 -4.74 -2.00 11.65
N ARG A 30 -5.63 -2.03 10.65
CA ARG A 30 -5.36 -1.50 9.30
C ARG A 30 -5.16 0.01 9.29
N GLY A 31 -5.96 0.76 10.07
CA GLY A 31 -5.79 2.20 10.25
C GLY A 31 -4.46 2.56 10.92
N LEU A 32 -4.19 1.92 12.06
CA LEU A 32 -2.95 2.10 12.83
C LEU A 32 -1.72 1.64 12.05
N GLY A 33 -1.81 0.56 11.27
CA GLY A 33 -0.72 0.04 10.44
C GLY A 33 -0.31 0.98 9.31
N ARG A 34 -1.28 1.65 8.66
CA ARG A 34 -0.98 2.68 7.65
C ARG A 34 -0.24 3.87 8.26
N SER A 35 -0.72 4.34 9.41
CA SER A 35 -0.10 5.43 10.16
C SER A 35 1.31 5.07 10.63
N MET A 36 1.47 3.92 11.30
CA MET A 36 2.76 3.40 11.75
C MET A 36 3.76 3.19 10.62
N ARG A 37 3.33 2.83 9.41
CA ARG A 37 4.23 2.65 8.25
C ARG A 37 4.88 3.97 7.85
N ILE A 38 4.10 5.06 7.82
CA ILE A 38 4.60 6.41 7.50
C ILE A 38 5.59 6.85 8.57
N PHE A 39 5.21 6.73 9.85
CA PHE A 39 6.13 7.01 10.96
C PHE A 39 7.38 6.14 10.91
N LYS A 40 7.26 4.85 10.56
CA LYS A 40 8.40 3.94 10.46
C LYS A 40 9.33 4.31 9.31
N SER A 41 8.82 4.72 8.14
CA SER A 41 9.67 5.15 7.02
C SER A 41 10.41 6.44 7.34
N GLU A 42 9.73 7.43 7.94
CA GLU A 42 10.37 8.68 8.33
C GLU A 42 11.42 8.46 9.43
N MET A 43 11.09 7.66 10.45
CA MET A 43 12.03 7.30 11.51
C MET A 43 13.19 6.43 11.00
N ALA A 44 12.94 5.55 10.03
CA ALA A 44 13.97 4.73 9.42
C ALA A 44 14.92 5.57 8.57
N GLU A 45 14.44 6.59 7.87
CA GLU A 45 15.29 7.53 7.14
C GLU A 45 16.20 8.33 8.08
N MET A 46 15.66 8.80 9.21
CA MET A 46 16.45 9.47 10.27
C MET A 46 17.52 8.56 10.87
N THR A 47 17.21 7.27 11.08
CA THR A 47 18.19 6.28 11.55
C THR A 47 19.21 5.95 10.46
N LYS A 48 18.78 5.87 9.20
CA LYS A 48 19.62 5.44 8.08
C LYS A 48 20.59 6.54 7.66
N ASP A 49 20.26 7.82 7.80
CA ASP A 49 21.21 8.93 7.54
C ASP A 49 22.48 8.91 8.41
N GLY A 50 22.51 8.12 9.49
CA GLY A 50 23.74 7.82 10.24
C GLY A 50 24.59 6.65 9.70
N ASP A 51 24.10 5.89 8.71
CA ASP A 51 24.65 4.56 8.35
C ASP A 51 24.63 4.26 6.82
N LYS A 52 24.45 5.27 5.95
CA LYS A 52 24.39 5.06 4.48
C LYS A 52 25.78 4.81 3.88
N ASP A 53 26.19 3.55 3.83
CA ASP A 53 26.84 3.01 2.63
C ASP A 53 26.66 1.48 2.53
N LYS A 54 25.78 1.04 1.62
CA LYS A 54 25.72 -0.28 0.92
C LYS A 54 24.41 -0.44 0.13
N THR A 55 24.49 -0.07 -1.15
CA THR A 55 24.16 -0.85 -2.37
C THR A 55 22.81 -1.58 -2.53
N HIS A 56 21.94 -0.97 -3.35
CA HIS A 56 21.39 -1.42 -4.67
C HIS A 56 20.74 -2.81 -4.89
N VAL A 57 19.44 -2.79 -5.30
CA VAL A 57 18.69 -3.53 -6.39
C VAL A 57 18.74 -5.07 -6.42
N ASP A 58 17.66 -5.85 -6.52
CA ASP A 58 16.64 -6.02 -7.60
C ASP A 58 15.44 -6.84 -7.00
N VAL A 59 14.19 -6.85 -7.49
CA VAL A 59 13.72 -7.68 -8.62
C VAL A 59 12.49 -7.05 -9.28
N GLN A 60 12.64 -6.76 -10.56
CA GLN A 60 11.56 -6.57 -11.53
C GLN A 60 11.25 -7.91 -12.23
N ALA A 61 9.96 -8.26 -12.34
CA ALA A 61 9.32 -8.96 -13.47
C ALA A 61 7.81 -9.16 -13.18
N PRO A 62 6.95 -9.35 -14.18
CA PRO A 62 6.66 -8.46 -15.32
C PRO A 62 5.13 -8.34 -15.56
N HIS A 63 4.58 -7.17 -15.93
CA HIS A 63 3.41 -7.09 -16.82
C HIS A 63 3.27 -5.67 -17.41
N GLU A 64 3.75 -5.60 -18.66
CA GLU A 64 3.21 -4.87 -19.82
C GLU A 64 2.86 -3.40 -19.72
N LEU A 65 3.81 -2.57 -20.16
CA LEU A 65 3.55 -1.43 -21.04
C LEU A 65 4.70 -1.33 -22.06
N THR A 66 4.58 -2.03 -23.19
CA THR A 66 5.37 -1.70 -24.38
C THR A 66 4.57 -0.68 -25.18
N THR A 67 4.96 0.59 -25.05
CA THR A 67 4.71 1.60 -26.08
C THR A 67 6.01 1.71 -26.88
N SER A 68 5.95 1.43 -28.18
CA SER A 68 6.91 1.80 -29.24
C SER A 68 6.40 1.27 -30.60
N ASP A 69 5.75 2.15 -31.37
CA ASP A 69 5.61 2.30 -32.85
C ASP A 69 6.13 1.18 -33.81
N PRO A 70 5.49 0.91 -35.00
CA PRO A 70 5.13 1.92 -36.01
C PRO A 70 3.92 1.63 -36.95
N ASP A 71 3.44 2.67 -37.64
CA ASP A 71 2.65 2.64 -38.91
C ASP A 71 1.13 2.30 -38.85
N VAL A 72 0.34 3.06 -39.64
CA VAL A 72 -1.08 2.87 -40.03
C VAL A 72 -2.17 3.50 -39.13
N ASP A 73 -2.44 4.80 -39.31
CA ASP A 73 -3.53 5.29 -40.19
C ASP A 73 -3.88 6.75 -39.85
N VAL A 74 -3.61 7.64 -40.81
CA VAL A 74 -4.11 9.01 -40.83
C VAL A 74 -5.58 8.93 -41.22
N ASN A 75 -6.49 8.93 -40.24
CA ASN A 75 -7.87 9.31 -40.50
C ASN A 75 -8.31 10.49 -39.63
N VAL A 76 -8.23 11.64 -40.28
CA VAL A 76 -9.02 12.85 -40.05
C VAL A 76 -10.48 12.50 -39.74
N THR A 77 -10.99 12.89 -38.58
CA THR A 77 -12.38 13.34 -38.51
C THR A 77 -12.48 14.44 -37.47
N VAL A 78 -12.27 15.67 -37.96
CA VAL A 78 -12.89 16.87 -37.39
C VAL A 78 -14.40 16.69 -37.57
N SER A 79 -15.11 16.51 -36.47
CA SER A 79 -16.54 16.80 -36.34
C SER A 79 -16.60 17.77 -35.17
N ASP A 80 -16.60 19.08 -35.42
CA ASP A 80 -17.76 19.88 -35.83
C ASP A 80 -19.03 19.57 -35.03
N GLU A 81 -19.73 20.63 -34.65
CA GLU A 81 -20.98 20.68 -33.87
C GLU A 81 -20.86 20.65 -32.33
N THR A 82 -20.66 21.85 -31.74
CA THR A 82 -21.53 22.37 -30.64
C THR A 82 -21.20 23.83 -30.28
N LYS A 83 -21.07 24.69 -31.30
CA LYS A 83 -21.30 26.13 -31.13
C LYS A 83 -22.05 26.68 -32.34
N LYS A 84 -23.29 26.21 -32.50
CA LYS A 84 -24.25 26.72 -33.47
C LYS A 84 -25.54 27.06 -32.75
N SER A 85 -25.86 28.36 -32.80
CA SER A 85 -27.19 28.96 -32.65
C SER A 85 -27.79 28.93 -31.23
N ALA A 86 -28.30 30.02 -30.67
CA ALA A 86 -28.83 31.26 -31.23
C ALA A 86 -28.65 32.42 -30.23
#